data_AF-A0A4U0R9S8-F1
#
_entry.id   AF-A0A4U0R9S8-F1
#
_cell.length_a   1.000
_cell.length_b   1.000
_cell.length_c   1.000
_cell.angle_alpha   90.00
_cell.angle_beta   90.00
_cell.angle_gamma   90.00
#
_symmetry.space_group_name_H-M   'P 1'
#
loop_
_entity.id
_entity.type
_entity.pdbx_description
1 polymer ?
#
loop_
_entity_poly.entity_id
_entity_poly.type
_entity_poly.pdbx_seq_one_letter_code
_entity_poly.pdbx_strand_id
1 'polypeptide(L)' 'MGRDTPILASEERAARLLDLSLKQFRAMVDGGHLPKGREIAPGLVRWVVDDLGRIATGNAVDGMGDVRW' A
#
# COMPACT_ATOMS: atom_id res chain seq x y z
N MET A 1 -7.08 23.81 -8.91
CA MET A 1 -6.42 22.72 -9.67
C MET A 1 -6.39 21.49 -8.78
N GLY A 2 -7.27 20.52 -9.02
CA GLY A 2 -7.20 19.24 -8.32
C GLY A 2 -5.92 18.54 -8.76
N ARG A 3 -5.04 18.21 -7.82
CA ARG A 3 -3.92 17.29 -8.10
C ARG A 3 -4.57 15.93 -8.29
N ASP A 4 -4.37 15.32 -9.45
CA ASP A 4 -4.78 13.94 -9.68
C ASP A 4 -4.12 13.06 -8.61
N THR A 5 -4.91 12.62 -7.63
CA THR A 5 -4.43 11.69 -6.61
C THR A 5 -4.30 10.33 -7.29
N PRO A 6 -3.07 9.77 -7.40
CA PRO A 6 -2.90 8.50 -8.07
C PRO A 6 -3.63 7.40 -7.31
N ILE A 7 -4.32 6.54 -8.05
CA ILE A 7 -5.03 5.37 -7.48
C ILE A 7 -4.02 4.29 -7.05
N LEU A 8 -2.87 4.22 -7.74
CA LEU A 8 -1.79 3.27 -7.49
C LEU A 8 -0.49 4.00 -7.12
N ALA A 9 0.13 3.58 -6.02
CA ALA A 9 1.43 4.08 -5.57
C ALA A 9 2.55 3.11 -5.96
N SER A 10 3.68 3.66 -6.39
CA SER A 10 4.95 2.94 -6.37
C SER A 10 5.35 2.65 -4.93
N GLU A 11 6.29 1.73 -4.74
CA GLU A 11 6.84 1.40 -3.42
C GLU A 11 7.33 2.65 -2.67
N GLU A 12 8.07 3.53 -3.34
CA GLU A 12 8.50 4.79 -2.75
C GLU A 12 7.35 5.73 -2.36
N ARG A 13 6.31 5.83 -3.19
CA ARG A 13 5.15 6.68 -2.87
C ARG A 13 4.34 6.08 -1.74
N ALA A 14 4.20 4.76 -1.69
CA ALA A 14 3.53 4.05 -0.61
C ALA A 14 4.23 4.30 0.73
N ALA A 15 5.57 4.20 0.75
CA ALA A 15 6.37 4.54 1.91
C ALA A 15 6.15 6.00 2.36
N ARG A 16 6.22 6.97 1.42
CA ARG A 16 5.99 8.39 1.73
C ARG A 16 4.57 8.70 2.22
N LEU A 17 3.55 8.02 1.70
CA LEU A 17 2.16 8.20 2.13
C LEU A 17 1.97 7.82 3.61
N LEU A 18 2.76 6.87 4.10
CA LEU A 18 2.74 6.42 5.49
C LEU A 18 3.82 7.09 6.35
N ASP A 19 4.52 8.10 5.80
CA ASP A 19 5.64 8.79 6.42
C ASP A 19 6.81 7.87 6.85
N LEU A 20 7.15 6.91 5.98
CA LEU A 20 8.19 5.92 6.21
C LEU A 20 9.34 6.06 5.21
N SER A 21 10.54 5.69 5.64
CA SER A 21 11.62 5.39 4.69
C SER A 21 11.30 4.11 3.90
N LEU A 22 11.84 4.01 2.68
CA LEU A 22 11.67 2.82 1.83
C LEU A 22 12.11 1.53 2.53
N LYS A 23 13.19 1.60 3.32
CA LYS A 23 13.70 0.45 4.09
C LYS A 23 12.71 0.00 5.17
N GLN A 24 12.13 0.93 5.91
CA GLN A 24 11.13 0.61 6.94
C GLN A 24 9.86 0.04 6.31
N PHE A 25 9.41 0.63 5.20
CA PHE A 25 8.26 0.14 4.46
C PHE A 25 8.46 -1.32 4.01
N ARG A 26 9.60 -1.64 3.38
CA ARG A 26 9.97 -3.01 3.00
C ARG A 26 9.97 -3.96 4.19
N ALA A 27 10.62 -3.58 5.29
CA ALA A 27 10.67 -4.41 6.48
C ALA A 27 9.28 -4.72 7.06
N MET A 28 8.35 -3.77 6.99
CA MET A 28 6.97 -3.99 7.43
C MET A 28 6.15 -4.83 6.47
N VAL A 29 6.36 -4.71 5.16
CA VAL A 29 5.75 -5.61 4.16
C VAL A 29 6.27 -7.04 4.33
N ASP A 30 7.59 -7.19 4.47
CA ASP A 30 8.24 -8.50 4.66
C ASP A 30 7.85 -9.14 6.00
N GLY A 31 7.70 -8.33 7.05
CA GLY A 31 7.22 -8.75 8.37
C GLY A 31 5.72 -9.00 8.46
N GLY A 32 4.95 -8.75 7.38
CA GLY A 32 3.50 -8.97 7.35
C GLY A 32 2.66 -7.92 8.07
N HIS A 33 3.26 -6.79 8.47
CA HIS A 33 2.55 -5.65 9.09
C HIS A 33 1.87 -4.75 8.05
N LEU A 34 2.38 -4.74 6.82
CA LEU A 34 1.79 -4.03 5.68
C LEU A 34 1.48 -5.01 4.55
N PRO A 35 0.48 -4.71 3.70
CA PRO A 35 0.13 -5.57 2.58
C PRO A 35 1.25 -5.62 1.55
N LYS A 36 1.42 -6.79 0.93
CA LYS A 36 2.28 -6.93 -0.26
C LYS A 36 1.71 -6.13 -1.42
N GLY A 37 2.59 -5.55 -2.22
CA GLY A 37 2.19 -4.85 -3.42
C GLY A 37 1.59 -5.80 -4.45
N ARG A 38 0.68 -5.29 -5.27
CA ARG A 38 0.06 -6.02 -6.38
C ARG A 38 0.90 -5.87 -7.63
N GLU A 39 1.24 -6.98 -8.25
CA GLU A 39 1.85 -6.98 -9.58
C GLU A 39 0.77 -6.68 -10.63
N ILE A 40 0.92 -5.57 -11.36
CA ILE A 40 -0.06 -5.12 -12.38
C ILE A 40 0.43 -5.35 -13.81
N ALA A 41 1.72 -5.60 -13.98
CA ALA A 41 2.40 -6.03 -15.19
C ALA A 41 3.71 -6.73 -14.77
N PRO A 42 4.34 -7.55 -15.63
CA PRO A 42 5.57 -8.26 -15.27
C PRO A 42 6.64 -7.33 -14.70
N GLY A 43 7.01 -7.55 -13.44
CA GLY A 43 8.01 -6.76 -12.70
C GLY A 43 7.53 -5.39 -12.21
N LEU A 44 6.26 -5.03 -12.42
CA LEU A 44 5.68 -3.75 -12.00
C LEU A 44 4.72 -3.95 -10.83
N VAL A 45 5.25 -3.69 -9.63
CA VAL A 45 4.49 -3.78 -8.38
C VAL A 45 3.97 -2.41 -7.95
N ARG A 46 2.71 -2.37 -7.52
CA ARG A 46 2.01 -1.17 -7.05
C ARG A 46 1.12 -1.46 -5.86
N TRP A 47 0.94 -0.45 -5.00
CA TRP A 47 0.01 -0.49 -3.88
C TRP A 47 -1.21 0.36 -4.19
N VAL A 48 -2.39 -0.09 -3.76
CA VAL A 48 -3.60 0.71 -3.87
C VAL A 48 -3.55 1.81 -2.80
N VAL A 49 -3.69 3.06 -3.21
CA VAL A 49 -3.58 4.21 -2.29
C VAL A 49 -4.69 4.21 -1.25
N ASP A 50 -5.89 3.77 -1.64
CA ASP A 50 -7.04 3.67 -0.73
C ASP A 50 -6.77 2.67 0.41
N ASP A 51 -6.21 1.50 0.10
CA ASP A 51 -5.86 0.48 1.10
C ASP A 51 -4.83 1.01 2.11
N LEU A 52 -3.80 1.71 1.62
CA LEU A 52 -2.81 2.36 2.49
C LEU A 52 -3.45 3.41 3.40
N GLY A 53 -4.42 4.17 2.88
CA GLY A 53 -5.18 5.15 3.66
C GLY A 53 -6.05 4.51 4.76
N ARG A 54 -6.67 3.37 4.47
CA ARG A 54 -7.46 2.60 5.46
C ARG A 54 -6.59 2.06 6.59
N ILE A 55 -5.37 1.60 6.26
CA ILE A 55 -4.39 1.17 7.26
C ILE A 55 -3.96 2.34 8.15
N ALA A 56 -3.62 3.49 7.56
CA ALA A 56 -3.16 4.67 8.30
C ALA A 56 -4.22 5.23 9.25
N THR A 57 -5.50 5.12 8.90
CA THR A 57 -6.62 5.63 9.72
C THR A 57 -7.11 4.64 10.77
N GLY A 58 -6.52 3.45 10.86
CA GLY A 58 -6.96 2.42 11.80
C GLY A 58 -8.33 1.82 11.43
N ASN A 59 -8.82 2.03 10.21
CA ASN A 59 -10.03 1.40 9.67
C ASN A 59 -9.77 -0.02 9.14
N ALA A 60 -8.57 -0.57 9.36
CA ALA A 60 -8.23 -1.95 9.06
C ALA A 60 -8.80 -2.95 10.10
N VAL A 61 -9.94 -2.64 10.72
CA VAL A 61 -10.58 -3.49 11.73
C VAL A 61 -11.78 -4.20 11.09
N ASP A 62 -11.66 -5.53 11.06
CA ASP A 62 -12.54 -6.54 10.47
C ASP A 62 -12.61 -6.60 8.94
N GLY A 63 -12.00 -7.65 8.37
CA GLY A 63 -12.32 -8.09 7.01
C GLY A 63 -11.15 -8.47 6.11
N MET A 64 -9.99 -8.90 6.63
CA MET A 64 -9.05 -9.68 5.80
C MET A 64 -9.55 -11.12 5.64
N GLY A 65 -10.82 -11.26 5.26
CA GLY A 65 -11.45 -12.49 4.80
C GLY A 65 -11.66 -12.39 3.30
N ASP A 66 -10.96 -13.25 2.56
CA ASP A 66 -11.25 -13.66 1.19
C ASP A 66 -11.65 -12.56 0.19
N VAL A 67 -10.66 -11.90 -0.41
CA VAL A 67 -10.85 -11.39 -1.76
C VAL A 67 -10.06 -12.27 -2.72
N ARG A 68 -10.74 -13.31 -3.23
CA ARG A 68 -10.33 -14.01 -4.45
C ARG A 68 -10.52 -13.04 -5.62
N TRP A 69 -9.41 -12.66 -6.25
CA TRP A 69 -9.36 -12.19 -7.63
C TRP A 69 -8.70 -13.28 -8.48
#